data_AF-A0A820NIJ1-F1
#
_entry.id   AF-A0A820NIJ1-F1
#
_cell.length_a   1.000
_cell.length_b   1.000
_cell.length_c   1.000
_cell.angle_alpha   90.00
_cell.angle_beta   90.00
_cell.angle_gamma   90.00
#
_symmetry.space_group_name_H-M   'P 1'
#
loop_
_entity.id
_entity.type
_entity.pdbx_description
1 polymer ?
#
loop_
_entity_poly.entity_id
_entity_poly.type
_entity_poly.pdbx_seq_one_letter_code
_entity_poly.pdbx_strand_id
1 'polypeptide(L)'
;MIPMLIEKAACGIVEEGKHIGKQREAEKLAKMLREKKNAGMQEVWKLCAYLYTLECFLYKTLNVAMRLIGDKEHEQVWRSKVRTLGPFCLLLWDDPFNQKLTVKKTLYRGAELTKEQIAKYEDMAKDKKA
;
A
#
# COMPACT_ATOMS: atom_id res chain seq x y z
N MET A 1 -18.44 -11.71 -5.49
CA MET A 1 -17.69 -10.43 -5.66
C MET A 1 -16.24 -10.55 -5.21
N ILE A 2 -15.98 -10.94 -3.96
CA ILE A 2 -14.62 -11.09 -3.38
C ILE A 2 -13.70 -12.04 -4.18
N PRO A 3 -14.12 -13.27 -4.59
CA PRO A 3 -13.23 -14.17 -5.33
C PRO A 3 -12.72 -13.61 -6.66
N MET A 4 -13.54 -12.82 -7.36
CA MET A 4 -13.14 -12.15 -8.59
C MET A 4 -12.14 -11.03 -8.31
N LEU A 5 -12.35 -10.28 -7.23
CA LEU A 5 -11.45 -9.19 -6.83
C LEU A 5 -10.07 -9.73 -6.44
N ILE A 6 -10.02 -10.87 -5.75
CA ILE A 6 -8.78 -11.58 -5.43
C ILE A 6 -8.02 -12.01 -6.68
N GLU A 7 -8.71 -12.57 -7.68
CA GLU A 7 -8.03 -12.93 -8.94
C GLU A 7 -7.48 -11.71 -9.68
N LYS A 8 -8.25 -10.61 -9.73
CA LYS A 8 -7.77 -9.36 -10.32
C LYS A 8 -6.54 -8.82 -9.58
N ALA A 9 -6.55 -8.85 -8.24
CA ALA A 9 -5.42 -8.44 -7.42
C ALA A 9 -4.18 -9.33 -7.65
N ALA A 10 -4.37 -10.65 -7.67
CA ALA A 10 -3.30 -11.61 -7.94
C ALA A 10 -2.70 -11.43 -9.35
N CYS A 11 -3.52 -11.22 -10.37
CA CYS A 11 -3.05 -10.94 -11.73
C CYS A 11 -2.28 -9.62 -11.81
N GLY A 12 -2.79 -8.55 -11.19
CA GLY A 12 -2.13 -7.25 -11.15
C GLY A 12 -0.77 -7.28 -10.47
N ILE A 13 -0.64 -8.02 -9.36
CA ILE A 13 0.64 -8.23 -8.68
C ILE A 13 1.65 -8.93 -9.61
N VAL A 14 1.21 -9.97 -10.34
CA VAL A 14 2.08 -10.68 -11.30
C VAL A 14 2.52 -9.77 -12.45
N GLU A 15 1.59 -8.98 -13.01
CA GLU A 15 1.88 -8.03 -14.09
C GLU A 15 2.93 -7.00 -13.67
N GLU A 16 2.75 -6.40 -12.49
CA GLU A 16 3.72 -5.46 -11.92
C GLU A 16 5.07 -6.10 -11.64
N GLY A 17 5.07 -7.31 -11.08
CA GLY A 17 6.29 -8.07 -10.86
C GLY A 17 7.08 -8.34 -12.13
N LYS A 18 6.39 -8.63 -13.25
CA LYS A 18 7.03 -8.81 -14.56
C LYS A 18 7.70 -7.52 -15.04
N HIS A 19 7.01 -6.38 -14.92
CA HIS A 19 7.54 -5.09 -15.35
C HIS A 19 8.82 -4.66 -14.63
N ILE A 20 9.03 -5.10 -13.39
CA ILE A 20 10.20 -4.74 -12.58
C ILE A 20 11.23 -5.87 -12.42
N GLY A 21 11.08 -6.98 -13.16
CA GLY A 21 12.00 -8.13 -13.08
C GLY A 21 11.90 -8.93 -11.76
N LYS A 22 10.78 -8.84 -11.04
CA LYS A 22 10.49 -9.56 -9.78
C LYS A 22 9.43 -10.65 -9.94
N GLN A 23 9.34 -11.26 -11.13
CA GLN A 23 8.29 -12.22 -11.48
C GLN A 23 8.12 -13.35 -10.45
N ARG A 24 9.21 -14.01 -10.04
CA ARG A 24 9.15 -15.14 -9.08
C ARG A 24 8.58 -14.73 -7.72
N GLU A 25 8.94 -13.53 -7.25
CA GLU A 25 8.39 -12.97 -6.00
C GLU A 25 6.90 -12.68 -6.19
N ALA A 26 6.52 -12.03 -7.29
CA ALA A 26 5.14 -11.69 -7.58
C ALA A 26 4.22 -12.90 -7.72
N GLU A 27 4.68 -13.96 -8.38
CA GLU A 27 3.95 -15.23 -8.48
C GLU A 27 3.72 -15.87 -7.11
N LYS A 28 4.72 -15.80 -6.20
CA LYS A 28 4.58 -16.26 -4.82
C LYS A 28 3.52 -15.47 -4.06
N LEU A 29 3.55 -14.14 -4.13
CA LEU A 29 2.56 -13.28 -3.45
C LEU A 29 1.14 -13.51 -4.02
N ALA A 30 1.03 -13.62 -5.35
CA ALA A 30 -0.24 -13.90 -6.02
C ALA A 30 -0.80 -15.29 -5.67
N LYS A 31 0.07 -16.30 -5.53
CA LYS A 31 -0.34 -17.63 -5.07
C LYS A 31 -0.93 -17.58 -3.68
N MET A 32 -0.29 -16.88 -2.74
CA MET A 32 -0.80 -16.72 -1.37
C MET A 32 -2.22 -16.11 -1.36
N LEU A 33 -2.47 -15.10 -2.20
CA LEU A 33 -3.81 -14.50 -2.34
C LEU A 33 -4.84 -15.51 -2.87
N ARG A 34 -4.49 -16.26 -3.91
CA ARG A 34 -5.39 -17.28 -4.50
C ARG A 34 -5.72 -18.40 -3.53
N GLU A 35 -4.79 -18.80 -2.67
CA GLU A 35 -5.02 -19.80 -1.62
C GLU A 35 -6.08 -19.36 -0.60
N LYS A 36 -6.26 -18.04 -0.39
CA LYS A 36 -7.28 -17.48 0.51
C LYS A 36 -8.59 -17.10 -0.18
N LYS A 37 -8.76 -17.42 -1.46
CA LYS A 37 -9.92 -17.03 -2.28
C LYS A 37 -11.28 -17.36 -1.66
N ASN A 38 -11.37 -18.48 -0.96
CA ASN A 38 -12.60 -18.98 -0.34
C ASN A 38 -12.61 -18.86 1.20
N ALA A 39 -11.63 -18.18 1.80
CA ALA A 39 -11.46 -18.10 3.25
C ALA A 39 -12.33 -17.00 3.92
N GLY A 40 -13.08 -16.22 3.14
CA GLY A 40 -13.87 -15.10 3.62
C GLY A 40 -13.08 -13.78 3.74
N MET A 41 -13.79 -12.66 3.85
CA MET A 41 -13.18 -11.32 3.75
C MET A 41 -12.15 -11.04 4.85
N GLN A 42 -12.40 -11.47 6.08
CA GLN A 42 -11.49 -11.26 7.21
C GLN A 42 -10.11 -11.90 6.98
N GLU A 43 -10.08 -13.15 6.52
CA GLU A 43 -8.83 -13.86 6.26
C GLU A 43 -8.09 -13.29 5.05
N VAL A 44 -8.83 -12.86 4.03
CA VAL A 44 -8.27 -12.17 2.86
C VAL A 44 -7.65 -10.84 3.27
N TRP A 45 -8.34 -10.05 4.08
CA TRP A 45 -7.84 -8.77 4.57
C TRP A 45 -6.58 -8.94 5.41
N LYS A 46 -6.56 -9.88 6.37
CA LYS A 46 -5.35 -10.18 7.17
C LYS A 46 -4.16 -10.53 6.28
N LEU A 47 -4.39 -11.32 5.24
CA LEU A 47 -3.35 -11.63 4.27
C LEU A 47 -2.90 -10.38 3.51
N CYS A 48 -3.82 -9.54 3.02
CA CYS A 48 -3.46 -8.28 2.36
C CYS A 48 -2.63 -7.36 3.27
N ALA A 49 -3.01 -7.23 4.54
CA ALA A 49 -2.25 -6.47 5.54
C ALA A 49 -0.85 -7.06 5.75
N TYR A 50 -0.74 -8.39 5.86
CA TYR A 50 0.54 -9.08 5.93
C TYR A 50 1.41 -8.85 4.68
N LEU A 51 0.85 -8.99 3.49
CA LEU A 51 1.58 -8.76 2.24
C LEU A 51 2.06 -7.31 2.10
N TYR A 52 1.30 -6.34 2.63
CA TYR A 52 1.68 -4.92 2.63
C TYR A 52 2.81 -4.60 3.63
N THR A 53 3.00 -5.41 4.68
CA THR A 53 4.10 -5.23 5.64
C THR A 53 5.36 -6.03 5.30
N LEU A 54 5.28 -6.98 4.36
CA LEU A 54 6.45 -7.70 3.87
C LEU A 54 7.44 -6.77 3.17
N GLU A 55 8.73 -6.99 3.40
CA GLU A 55 9.80 -6.33 2.67
C GLU A 55 9.90 -6.85 1.22
N CYS A 56 8.93 -6.49 0.39
CA CYS A 56 8.82 -6.91 -1.00
C CYS A 56 8.59 -5.71 -1.93
N PHE A 57 8.56 -5.95 -3.24
CA PHE A 57 8.28 -4.85 -4.18
C PHE A 57 6.89 -4.22 -4.02
N LEU A 58 5.92 -4.99 -3.53
CA LEU A 58 4.50 -4.61 -3.56
C LEU A 58 4.24 -3.35 -2.74
N TYR A 59 4.68 -3.32 -1.47
CA TYR A 59 4.46 -2.15 -0.61
C TYR A 59 5.24 -0.92 -1.10
N LYS A 60 6.47 -1.10 -1.61
CA LYS A 60 7.28 -0.01 -2.18
C LYS A 60 6.56 0.62 -3.37
N THR A 61 6.08 -0.22 -4.28
CA THR A 61 5.37 0.21 -5.50
C THR A 61 4.05 0.89 -5.15
N LEU A 62 3.27 0.30 -4.25
CA LEU A 62 2.01 0.87 -3.78
C LEU A 62 2.22 2.25 -3.14
N ASN A 63 3.19 2.37 -2.23
CA ASN A 63 3.43 3.63 -1.53
C ASN A 63 3.90 4.75 -2.47
N VAL A 64 4.69 4.41 -3.48
CA VAL A 64 5.07 5.38 -4.53
C VAL A 64 3.84 5.76 -5.35
N ALA A 65 3.09 4.79 -5.86
CA ALA A 65 1.91 5.05 -6.68
C ALA A 65 0.87 5.91 -5.94
N MET A 66 0.57 5.60 -4.69
CA MET A 66 -0.41 6.33 -3.88
C MET A 66 0.00 7.78 -3.61
N ARG A 67 1.31 8.09 -3.53
CA ARG A 67 1.80 9.47 -3.40
C ARG A 67 1.64 10.28 -4.69
N LEU A 68 1.62 9.62 -5.84
CA LEU A 68 1.50 10.26 -7.15
C LEU A 68 0.04 10.44 -7.58
N ILE A 69 -0.93 9.81 -6.91
CA ILE A 69 -2.35 9.92 -7.29
C ILE A 69 -2.78 11.39 -7.24
N GLY A 70 -3.34 11.86 -8.35
CA GLY A 70 -3.81 13.25 -8.51
C GLY A 70 -2.75 14.21 -9.01
N ASP A 71 -1.49 13.78 -9.11
CA ASP A 71 -0.44 14.54 -9.79
C ASP A 71 -0.63 14.46 -11.31
N LYS A 72 -0.61 15.63 -11.96
CA LYS A 72 -0.82 15.77 -13.41
C LYS A 72 0.42 15.36 -14.20
N GLU A 73 1.61 15.63 -13.68
CA GLU A 73 2.87 15.32 -14.38
C GLU A 73 3.08 13.80 -14.48
N HIS A 74 2.64 13.06 -13.46
CA HIS A 74 2.78 11.61 -13.38
C HIS A 74 1.48 10.85 -13.67
N GLU A 75 0.52 11.46 -14.38
CA GLU A 75 -0.82 10.90 -14.59
C GLU A 75 -0.80 9.49 -15.18
N GLN A 76 -0.02 9.29 -16.23
CA GLN A 76 0.08 7.99 -16.90
C GLN A 76 0.67 6.92 -15.98
N VAL A 77 1.61 7.30 -15.12
CA VAL A 77 2.27 6.38 -14.18
C VAL A 77 1.26 5.90 -13.15
N TRP A 78 0.59 6.81 -12.43
CA TRP A 78 -0.31 6.39 -11.36
C TRP A 78 -1.57 5.72 -11.91
N ARG A 79 -2.10 6.12 -13.08
CA ARG A 79 -3.24 5.44 -13.72
C ARG A 79 -2.92 3.99 -14.09
N SER A 80 -1.72 3.75 -14.62
CA SER A 80 -1.24 2.40 -14.93
C SER A 80 -1.20 1.53 -13.65
N LYS A 81 -0.65 2.06 -12.56
CA LYS A 81 -0.60 1.36 -11.27
C LYS A 81 -1.97 1.14 -10.64
N VAL A 82 -2.91 2.08 -10.78
CA VAL A 82 -4.29 1.90 -10.31
C VAL A 82 -4.98 0.78 -11.08
N ARG A 83 -4.73 0.68 -12.39
CA ARG A 83 -5.31 -0.40 -13.22
C ARG A 83 -4.86 -1.78 -12.77
N THR A 84 -3.59 -1.95 -12.41
CA THR A 84 -3.00 -3.24 -12.00
C THR A 84 -3.21 -3.51 -10.51
N LEU A 85 -2.83 -2.58 -9.63
CA LEU A 85 -2.80 -2.78 -8.18
C LEU A 85 -4.06 -2.27 -7.46
N GLY A 86 -4.95 -1.52 -8.12
CA GLY A 86 -6.20 -1.03 -7.54
C GLY A 86 -7.06 -2.13 -6.88
N PRO A 87 -7.23 -3.31 -7.50
CA PRO A 87 -7.92 -4.43 -6.86
C PRO A 87 -7.31 -4.87 -5.53
N PHE A 88 -5.98 -4.86 -5.41
CA PHE A 88 -5.30 -5.16 -4.14
C PHE A 88 -5.55 -4.06 -3.10
N CYS A 89 -5.48 -2.79 -3.51
CA CYS A 89 -5.79 -1.67 -2.63
C CYS A 89 -7.21 -1.74 -2.06
N LEU A 90 -8.19 -2.13 -2.87
CA LEU A 90 -9.58 -2.30 -2.42
C LEU A 90 -9.71 -3.40 -1.35
N LEU A 91 -9.02 -4.54 -1.53
CA LEU A 91 -8.99 -5.61 -0.54
C LEU A 91 -8.34 -5.18 0.78
N LEU A 92 -7.34 -4.29 0.72
CA LEU A 92 -6.65 -3.77 1.90
C LEU A 92 -7.44 -2.66 2.60
N TRP A 93 -8.17 -1.83 1.84
CA TRP A 93 -8.92 -0.68 2.33
C TRP A 93 -10.13 -1.09 3.19
N ASP A 94 -10.84 -2.13 2.77
CA ASP A 94 -12.05 -2.61 3.43
C ASP A 94 -11.71 -3.43 4.68
N ASP A 95 -11.17 -2.76 5.70
CA ASP A 95 -10.81 -3.35 6.99
C ASP A 95 -12.07 -3.76 7.77
N PRO A 96 -12.40 -5.07 7.85
CA PRO A 96 -13.57 -5.54 8.57
C PRO A 96 -13.39 -5.44 10.09
N PHE A 97 -12.18 -5.09 10.56
CA PHE A 97 -11.82 -4.86 11.95
C PHE A 97 -11.69 -3.38 12.29
N ASN A 98 -12.11 -2.46 11.40
CA ASN A 98 -12.07 -1.02 11.61
C ASN A 98 -13.02 -0.59 12.74
N GLN A 99 -12.63 -0.92 13.97
CA GLN A 99 -13.21 -0.42 15.18
C GLN A 99 -12.64 0.99 15.34
N LYS A 100 -13.50 2.01 15.20
CA LYS A 100 -13.13 3.38 15.53
C LYS A 100 -12.52 3.36 16.94
N LEU A 101 -11.23 3.68 17.03
CA LEU A 101 -10.55 3.77 18.31
C LEU A 101 -11.29 4.79 19.17
N THR A 102 -11.88 4.32 20.26
CA THR A 102 -12.57 5.17 21.25
C THR A 102 -11.58 5.93 22.14
N VAL A 103 -10.32 5.50 22.14
CA VAL A 103 -9.23 6.05 22.95
C VAL A 103 -8.25 6.79 22.05
N LYS A 104 -7.93 8.05 22.41
CA LYS A 104 -6.83 8.80 21.78
C LYS A 104 -5.52 8.06 22.02
N LYS A 105 -4.87 7.61 20.95
CA LYS A 105 -3.52 7.02 20.99
C LYS A 105 -2.54 7.92 20.25
N THR A 106 -1.39 8.15 20.86
CA THR A 106 -0.24 8.78 20.21
C THR A 106 0.56 7.71 19.52
N LEU A 107 0.85 7.90 18.22
CA LEU A 107 1.68 7.01 17.41
C LEU A 107 2.90 7.79 16.89
N TYR A 108 3.99 7.08 16.67
CA TYR A 108 5.23 7.65 16.17
C TYR A 108 5.56 7.04 14.80
N ARG A 109 6.02 7.88 13.87
CA ARG A 109 6.51 7.45 12.56
C ARG A 109 7.87 8.09 12.34
N GLY A 110 8.91 7.26 12.30
CA GLY A 110 10.24 7.71 11.91
C GLY A 110 10.26 8.13 10.43
N ALA A 111 11.01 9.18 10.14
CA ALA A 111 11.31 9.62 8.79
C ALA A 111 12.76 10.10 8.76
N GLU A 112 13.49 9.72 7.71
CA GLU A 112 14.78 10.34 7.41
C GLU A 112 14.51 11.72 6.81
N LEU A 113 15.13 12.74 7.40
CA LEU A 113 14.96 14.12 6.98
C LEU A 113 16.26 14.62 6.36
N THR A 114 16.14 15.43 5.30
CA THR A 114 17.29 16.17 4.79
C THR A 114 17.67 17.29 5.77
N LYS A 115 18.91 17.79 5.67
CA LYS A 115 19.39 18.88 6.53
C LYS A 115 18.52 20.14 6.39
N GLU A 116 18.05 20.42 5.18
CA GLU A 116 17.19 21.56 4.87
C GLU A 116 15.80 21.40 5.52
N GLN A 117 15.26 20.18 5.54
CA GLN A 117 14.00 19.88 6.23
C GLN A 117 14.14 20.05 7.74
N ILE A 118 15.27 19.58 8.32
CA ILE A 118 15.56 19.75 9.76
C ILE A 118 15.59 21.24 10.12
N ALA A 119 16.37 22.05 9.39
CA ALA A 119 16.46 23.50 9.63
C ALA A 119 15.08 24.17 9.56
N LYS A 120 14.25 23.81 8.57
CA LYS A 120 12.88 24.33 8.45
C LYS A 120 12.01 23.96 9.66
N TYR A 121 12.09 22.73 10.15
CA TYR A 121 11.32 22.31 11.33
C TYR A 121 11.80 23.00 12.61
N GLU A 122 13.10 23.23 12.77
CA GLU A 122 13.66 23.98 13.89
C GLU A 122 13.15 25.41 13.92
N ASP A 123 13.09 26.09 12.77
CA ASP A 123 12.58 27.46 12.69
C ASP A 123 11.06 27.51 12.99
N MET A 124 10.27 26.59 12.44
CA MET A 124 8.84 26.47 12.78
C MET A 124 8.59 26.21 14.27
N ALA A 125 9.52 25.53 14.95
CA ALA A 125 9.43 25.27 16.39
C ALA A 125 9.80 26.49 17.25
N LYS A 126 10.62 27.41 16.73
CA LYS A 126 10.96 28.69 17.38
C LYS A 126 9.80 29.69 17.26
N ASP A 127 9.16 29.77 16.08
CA ASP A 127 8.03 30.68 15.83
C ASP A 127 6.79 30.36 16.68
N LYS A 128 6.60 29.09 17.09
CA LYS A 128 5.50 28.68 17.99
C LYS A 128 5.71 29.04 19.46
N LYS A 129 6.85 29.62 19.83
CA LYS A 129 7.16 30.03 21.22
C LYS A 129 7.05 31.55 21.43
N ALA A 130 6.56 32.29 20.44
CA ALA A 130 6.27 33.74 20.53
C ALA A 130 4.79 34.00 20.79
#